data_AF-A0A382Q149-F1
#
_entry.id   AF-A0A382Q149-F1
#
_cell.length_a   1.000
_cell.length_b   1.000
_cell.length_c   1.000
_cell.angle_alpha   90.00
_cell.angle_beta   90.00
_cell.angle_gamma   90.00
#
_symmetry.space_group_name_H-M   'P 1'
#
loop_
_entity.id
_entity.type
_entity.pdbx_description
1 polymer ?
#
loop_
_entity_poly.entity_id
_entity_poly.type
_entity_poly.pdbx_seq_one_letter_code
_entity_poly.pdbx_strand_id
1 'polypeptide(L)'
;MPEAAFQGDSSRFRNWALRDAKTVAPFYGANLPDDFANTPPQRLEETDAGNRLRKRLGHYLSGTFYFEGEWYWGLDRLFHLENRLISSGLSWDPDSICVPRPEAESATGVVASYITLEYFPSLRSPYSAISYDRTIDLAKRSGVTLKLRPVMPMMMRGVPAPRAKQFYIMTDAKREADYLGIPFGNIVDPFGEPVKRAFALFPYMQEIGRDVEYCSNFLRAAWAEGINITTDAGLKSVVTESGGNWKEAMKRNDDWQSLLDNNVTDMLNEGLWGVPSFRVSGVSEEAF
;
A
#
# COMPACT_ATOMS: atom_id res chain seq x y z
N MET A 1 -8.76 -15.93 -17.18
CA MET A 1 -8.41 -16.39 -15.82
C MET A 1 -7.06 -15.80 -15.46
N PRO A 2 -6.80 -15.36 -14.21
CA PRO A 2 -5.44 -15.10 -13.77
C PRO A 2 -4.57 -16.36 -13.96
N GLU A 3 -3.29 -16.20 -14.27
CA GLU A 3 -2.36 -17.33 -14.36
C GLU A 3 -2.30 -18.07 -13.00
N ALA A 4 -2.04 -19.38 -13.04
CA ALA A 4 -2.20 -20.28 -11.89
C ALA A 4 -1.43 -19.82 -10.62
N ALA A 5 -0.28 -19.18 -10.78
CA ALA A 5 0.52 -18.65 -9.68
C ALA A 5 -0.14 -17.47 -8.92
N PHE A 6 -1.26 -16.92 -9.42
CA PHE A 6 -1.92 -15.71 -8.90
C PHE A 6 -3.35 -15.93 -8.46
N GLN A 7 -3.78 -17.18 -8.39
CA GLN A 7 -5.14 -17.53 -7.98
C GLN A 7 -5.32 -17.48 -6.44
N GLY A 8 -4.25 -17.18 -5.68
CA GLY A 8 -4.23 -17.38 -4.24
C GLY A 8 -4.52 -18.86 -3.91
N ASP A 9 -4.70 -19.18 -2.64
CA ASP A 9 -5.31 -20.47 -2.32
C ASP A 9 -6.83 -20.37 -2.57
N SER A 10 -7.23 -20.50 -3.84
CA SER A 10 -8.62 -20.47 -4.26
C SER A 10 -9.48 -21.50 -3.52
N SER A 11 -8.87 -22.56 -2.95
CA SER A 11 -9.55 -23.57 -2.15
C SER A 11 -10.06 -23.03 -0.81
N ARG A 12 -9.43 -21.96 -0.26
CA ARG A 12 -9.85 -21.32 1.00
C ARG A 12 -10.90 -20.24 0.83
N PHE A 13 -11.09 -19.70 -0.39
CA PHE A 13 -12.01 -18.58 -0.63
C PHE A 13 -13.43 -18.87 -0.15
N ARG A 14 -13.91 -20.10 -0.33
CA ARG A 14 -15.25 -20.49 0.13
C ARG A 14 -15.39 -20.43 1.65
N ASN A 15 -14.35 -20.85 2.37
CA ASN A 15 -14.32 -20.79 3.83
C ASN A 15 -14.20 -19.35 4.32
N TRP A 16 -13.40 -18.52 3.65
CA TRP A 16 -13.30 -17.09 3.97
C TRP A 16 -14.61 -16.35 3.69
N ALA A 17 -15.21 -16.54 2.52
CA ALA A 17 -16.49 -15.95 2.18
C ALA A 17 -17.60 -16.37 3.16
N LEU A 18 -17.63 -17.64 3.57
CA LEU A 18 -18.59 -18.09 4.59
C LEU A 18 -18.31 -17.45 5.95
N ARG A 19 -17.03 -17.34 6.34
CA ARG A 19 -16.65 -16.69 7.61
C ARG A 19 -17.06 -15.22 7.60
N ASP A 20 -16.73 -14.48 6.55
CA ASP A 20 -17.11 -13.08 6.40
C ASP A 20 -18.64 -12.94 6.40
N ALA A 21 -19.34 -13.75 5.61
CA ALA A 21 -20.80 -13.73 5.57
C ALA A 21 -21.43 -14.06 6.94
N LYS A 22 -20.88 -15.03 7.71
CA LYS A 22 -21.30 -15.30 9.10
C LYS A 22 -21.10 -14.10 10.02
N THR A 23 -20.02 -13.36 9.82
CA THR A 23 -19.69 -12.22 10.65
C THR A 23 -20.60 -11.03 10.32
N VAL A 24 -20.99 -10.89 9.06
CA VAL A 24 -21.78 -9.75 8.56
C VAL A 24 -23.30 -9.97 8.66
N ALA A 25 -23.78 -11.20 8.44
CA ALA A 25 -25.20 -11.54 8.34
C ALA A 25 -26.08 -11.06 9.53
N PRO A 26 -25.63 -11.13 10.81
CA PRO A 26 -26.41 -10.62 11.93
C PRO A 26 -26.73 -9.12 11.85
N PHE A 27 -25.83 -8.32 11.29
CA PHE A 27 -26.01 -6.86 11.13
C PHE A 27 -27.10 -6.51 10.12
N TYR A 28 -27.44 -7.43 9.22
CA TYR A 28 -28.44 -7.24 8.17
C TYR A 28 -29.68 -8.12 8.34
N GLY A 29 -29.81 -8.86 9.44
CA GLY A 29 -30.91 -9.81 9.65
C GLY A 29 -30.98 -10.90 8.58
N ALA A 30 -29.86 -11.22 7.94
CA ALA A 30 -29.79 -12.21 6.88
C ALA A 30 -29.52 -13.61 7.47
N ASN A 31 -30.17 -14.63 6.92
CA ASN A 31 -29.83 -16.03 7.19
C ASN A 31 -28.86 -16.53 6.12
N LEU A 32 -27.86 -17.30 6.54
CA LEU A 32 -26.99 -17.99 5.59
C LEU A 32 -27.71 -19.21 5.01
N PRO A 33 -27.41 -19.61 3.76
CA PRO A 33 -27.95 -20.82 3.19
C PRO A 33 -27.55 -22.05 4.03
N ASP A 34 -28.52 -22.92 4.34
CA ASP A 34 -28.33 -24.11 5.19
C ASP A 34 -27.26 -25.07 4.66
N ASP A 35 -27.02 -25.07 3.34
CA ASP A 35 -26.05 -25.95 2.67
C ASP A 35 -24.96 -25.18 1.89
N PHE A 36 -24.49 -24.04 2.44
CA PHE A 36 -23.42 -23.27 1.80
C PHE A 36 -22.12 -24.07 1.63
N ALA A 37 -21.88 -25.13 2.40
CA ALA A 37 -20.68 -25.96 2.26
C ALA A 37 -20.75 -26.90 1.03
N ASN A 38 -21.93 -27.42 0.68
CA ASN A 38 -22.06 -28.40 -0.41
C ASN A 38 -22.75 -27.86 -1.67
N THR A 39 -23.35 -26.66 -1.65
CA THR A 39 -23.96 -26.04 -2.84
C THR A 39 -22.91 -25.64 -3.88
N PRO A 40 -22.77 -26.30 -5.05
CA PRO A 40 -21.74 -25.92 -6.02
C PRO A 40 -21.92 -24.44 -6.45
N PRO A 41 -20.83 -23.67 -6.64
CA PRO A 41 -20.94 -22.29 -7.07
C PRO A 41 -21.64 -22.26 -8.42
N GLN A 42 -22.86 -21.70 -8.46
CA GLN A 42 -23.54 -21.46 -9.72
C GLN A 42 -22.79 -20.37 -10.47
N ARG A 43 -22.29 -20.71 -11.66
CA ARG A 43 -21.73 -19.72 -12.58
C ARG A 43 -22.91 -19.00 -13.24
N LEU A 44 -23.38 -17.93 -12.60
CA LEU A 44 -24.48 -17.12 -13.09
C LEU A 44 -24.01 -16.36 -14.35
N GLU A 45 -24.78 -16.39 -15.44
CA GLU A 45 -24.46 -15.68 -16.70
C GLU A 45 -24.16 -14.18 -16.48
N GLU A 46 -24.80 -13.60 -15.46
CA GLU A 46 -24.60 -12.23 -14.97
C GLU A 46 -23.14 -11.96 -14.55
N THR A 47 -22.46 -12.95 -13.97
CA THR A 47 -21.06 -12.83 -13.56
C THR A 47 -20.13 -12.73 -14.76
N ASP A 48 -20.44 -13.45 -15.85
CA ASP A 48 -19.66 -13.39 -17.08
C ASP A 48 -19.90 -12.06 -17.83
N ALA A 49 -21.14 -11.57 -17.82
CA ALA A 49 -21.46 -10.24 -18.34
C ALA A 49 -20.71 -9.13 -17.58
N GLY A 50 -20.71 -9.18 -16.24
CA GLY A 50 -19.94 -8.26 -15.39
C GLY A 50 -18.44 -8.33 -15.65
N ASN A 51 -17.88 -9.54 -15.79
CA ASN A 51 -16.46 -9.72 -16.14
C ASN A 51 -16.10 -9.10 -17.50
N ARG A 52 -16.95 -9.27 -18.51
CA ARG A 52 -16.76 -8.64 -19.83
C ARG A 52 -16.83 -7.13 -19.76
N LEU A 53 -17.82 -6.59 -19.04
CA LEU A 53 -17.98 -5.15 -18.83
C LEU A 53 -16.75 -4.56 -18.13
N ARG A 54 -16.33 -5.15 -17.00
CA ARG A 54 -15.14 -4.74 -16.24
C ARG A 54 -13.89 -4.72 -17.11
N LYS A 55 -13.66 -5.79 -17.89
CA LYS A 55 -12.50 -5.88 -18.80
C LYS A 55 -12.55 -4.81 -19.89
N ARG A 56 -13.72 -4.57 -20.49
CA ARG A 56 -13.93 -3.53 -21.51
C ARG A 56 -13.67 -2.13 -20.96
N LEU A 57 -14.10 -1.87 -19.73
CA LEU A 57 -13.90 -0.60 -19.03
C LEU A 57 -12.51 -0.47 -18.38
N GLY A 58 -11.64 -1.49 -18.51
CA GLY A 58 -10.21 -1.37 -18.19
C GLY A 58 -9.78 -1.72 -16.76
N HIS A 59 -10.64 -2.33 -15.92
CA HIS A 59 -10.25 -2.73 -14.56
C HIS A 59 -9.97 -4.24 -14.43
N TYR A 60 -9.06 -4.58 -13.53
CA TYR A 60 -8.68 -5.93 -13.17
C TYR A 60 -9.48 -6.55 -12.00
N LEU A 61 -10.10 -5.74 -11.13
CA LEU A 61 -10.66 -6.17 -9.85
C LEU A 61 -12.20 -6.08 -9.85
N SER A 62 -12.88 -7.10 -9.34
CA SER A 62 -14.33 -7.07 -9.05
C SER A 62 -14.64 -6.36 -7.74
N GLY A 63 -15.91 -6.02 -7.48
CA GLY A 63 -16.29 -5.31 -6.25
C GLY A 63 -15.77 -3.87 -6.22
N THR A 64 -15.71 -3.24 -7.40
CA THR A 64 -15.29 -1.85 -7.61
C THR A 64 -16.42 -1.09 -8.28
N PHE A 65 -16.47 0.21 -8.03
CA PHE A 65 -17.51 1.08 -8.59
C PHE A 65 -16.97 1.81 -9.82
N TYR A 66 -17.82 1.97 -10.83
CA TYR A 66 -17.52 2.74 -12.03
C TYR A 66 -18.52 3.87 -12.19
N PHE A 67 -18.04 5.09 -12.34
CA PHE A 67 -18.88 6.26 -12.57
C PHE A 67 -18.17 7.21 -13.53
N GLU A 68 -18.84 7.55 -14.64
CA GLU A 68 -18.40 8.56 -15.62
C GLU A 68 -16.90 8.52 -15.96
N GLY A 69 -16.42 7.37 -16.45
CA GLY A 69 -15.02 7.24 -16.87
C GLY A 69 -14.05 6.80 -15.77
N GLU A 70 -14.44 6.86 -14.50
CA GLU A 70 -13.54 6.57 -13.38
C GLU A 70 -13.92 5.35 -12.57
N TRP A 71 -12.89 4.71 -12.00
CA TRP A 71 -12.99 3.56 -11.12
C TRP A 71 -12.69 3.93 -9.66
N TYR A 72 -13.49 3.41 -8.74
CA TYR A 72 -13.36 3.60 -7.30
C TYR A 72 -13.21 2.24 -6.62
N TRP A 73 -12.06 2.06 -5.94
CA TRP A 73 -11.67 0.80 -5.31
C TRP A 73 -12.46 0.57 -4.02
N GLY A 74 -13.41 -0.35 -4.06
CA GLY A 74 -14.08 -0.86 -2.85
C GLY A 74 -14.64 0.23 -1.94
N LEU A 75 -14.70 -0.06 -0.64
CA LEU A 75 -15.21 0.87 0.37
C LEU A 75 -14.25 2.03 0.64
N ASP A 76 -12.93 1.79 0.56
CA ASP A 76 -11.89 2.79 0.85
C ASP A 76 -11.87 3.99 -0.13
N ARG A 77 -12.57 3.88 -1.26
CA ARG A 77 -12.72 4.95 -2.26
C ARG A 77 -14.15 5.42 -2.42
N LEU A 78 -15.10 4.90 -1.64
CA LEU A 78 -16.51 5.30 -1.75
C LEU A 78 -16.68 6.79 -1.44
N PHE A 79 -15.98 7.29 -0.43
CA PHE A 79 -15.88 8.72 -0.12
C PHE A 79 -15.59 9.61 -1.35
N HIS A 80 -14.70 9.17 -2.26
CA HIS A 80 -14.40 9.93 -3.48
C HIS A 80 -15.55 9.91 -4.48
N LEU A 81 -16.22 8.77 -4.62
CA LEU A 81 -17.40 8.65 -5.47
C LEU A 81 -18.53 9.53 -4.93
N GLU A 82 -18.77 9.48 -3.62
CA GLU A 82 -19.79 10.29 -2.94
C GLU A 82 -19.55 11.79 -3.15
N ASN A 83 -18.34 12.28 -2.90
CA ASN A 83 -18.00 13.68 -3.18
C ASN A 83 -18.17 14.07 -4.65
N ARG A 84 -17.89 13.15 -5.59
CA ARG A 84 -18.14 13.40 -7.01
C ARG A 84 -19.63 13.49 -7.32
N LEU A 85 -20.45 12.61 -6.75
CA LEU A 85 -21.91 12.65 -6.92
C LEU A 85 -22.51 13.92 -6.32
N ILE A 86 -22.04 14.34 -5.13
CA ILE A 86 -22.44 15.60 -4.48
C ILE A 86 -22.09 16.79 -5.36
N SER A 87 -20.83 16.91 -5.78
CA SER A 87 -20.38 18.03 -6.63
C SER A 87 -21.04 18.07 -8.01
N SER A 88 -21.56 16.92 -8.48
CA SER A 88 -22.32 16.81 -9.73
C SER A 88 -23.83 17.05 -9.55
N GLY A 89 -24.32 17.33 -8.34
CA GLY A 89 -25.74 17.55 -8.06
C GLY A 89 -26.60 16.27 -8.14
N LEU A 90 -25.98 15.10 -8.00
CA LEU A 90 -26.63 13.79 -8.10
C LEU A 90 -26.92 13.16 -6.73
N SER A 91 -26.40 13.74 -5.64
CA SER A 91 -26.71 13.28 -4.28
C SER A 91 -28.10 13.75 -3.85
N TRP A 92 -28.88 12.85 -3.24
CA TRP A 92 -30.15 13.19 -2.58
C TRP A 92 -29.95 13.76 -1.16
N ASP A 93 -28.76 13.58 -0.60
CA ASP A 93 -28.34 14.10 0.70
C ASP A 93 -26.92 14.68 0.55
N PRO A 94 -26.78 15.93 0.07
CA PRO A 94 -25.47 16.51 -0.25
C PRO A 94 -24.65 16.88 1.00
N ASP A 95 -25.26 16.89 2.17
CA ASP A 95 -24.62 17.28 3.44
C ASP A 95 -24.04 16.09 4.21
N SER A 96 -24.21 14.87 3.70
CA SER A 96 -23.84 13.62 4.37
C SER A 96 -22.98 12.73 3.49
N ILE A 97 -21.99 12.07 4.11
CA ILE A 97 -21.20 11.01 3.50
C ILE A 97 -21.49 9.71 4.26
N CYS A 98 -21.88 8.66 3.55
CA CYS A 98 -22.26 7.36 4.10
C CYS A 98 -21.08 6.66 4.78
N VAL A 99 -19.89 6.76 4.20
CA VAL A 99 -18.66 6.14 4.72
C VAL A 99 -17.56 7.19 4.83
N PRO A 100 -17.60 8.05 5.87
CA PRO A 100 -16.56 9.06 6.07
C PRO A 100 -15.21 8.37 6.32
N ARG A 101 -14.11 9.06 5.98
CA ARG A 101 -12.77 8.56 6.30
C ARG A 101 -12.58 8.53 7.83
N PRO A 102 -11.88 7.53 8.37
CA PRO A 102 -11.57 7.52 9.78
C PRO A 102 -10.67 8.71 10.13
N GLU A 103 -11.03 9.39 11.22
CA GLU A 103 -10.17 10.40 11.83
C GLU A 103 -9.26 9.74 12.86
N ALA A 104 -7.99 10.14 12.90
CA ALA A 104 -7.06 9.64 13.90
C ALA A 104 -7.31 10.37 15.24
N GLU A 105 -7.77 9.62 16.24
CA GLU A 105 -7.91 10.14 17.59
C GLU A 105 -6.53 10.42 18.22
N SER A 106 -6.50 11.34 19.20
CA SER A 106 -5.28 11.60 19.96
C SER A 106 -4.97 10.46 20.91
N ALA A 107 -3.76 9.91 20.87
CA ALA A 107 -3.31 8.81 21.73
C ALA A 107 -2.93 9.28 23.16
N THR A 108 -3.72 10.16 23.78
CA THR A 108 -3.45 10.66 25.14
C THR A 108 -3.57 9.55 26.18
N GLY A 109 -2.61 9.47 27.11
CA GLY A 109 -2.62 8.50 28.22
C GLY A 109 -1.88 7.19 27.96
N VAL A 110 -1.43 6.96 26.73
CA VAL A 110 -0.57 5.82 26.37
C VAL A 110 0.90 6.18 26.64
N VAL A 111 1.66 5.26 27.24
CA VAL A 111 3.11 5.44 27.39
C VAL A 111 3.79 5.12 26.06
N ALA A 112 3.75 6.09 25.14
CA ALA A 112 4.21 5.95 23.76
C ALA A 112 5.66 5.46 23.63
N SER A 113 6.51 5.75 24.63
CA SER A 113 7.90 5.30 24.64
C SER A 113 8.08 3.78 24.70
N TYR A 114 7.05 3.03 25.13
CA TYR A 114 7.08 1.56 25.08
C TYR A 114 6.55 0.99 23.77
N ILE A 115 5.91 1.81 22.93
CA ILE A 115 5.35 1.37 21.67
C ILE A 115 6.40 1.47 20.57
N THR A 116 6.53 0.39 19.81
CA THR A 116 7.33 0.35 18.58
C THR A 116 6.41 0.21 17.38
N LEU A 117 6.56 1.12 16.41
CA LEU A 117 5.97 1.03 15.08
C LEU A 117 7.03 0.51 14.11
N GLU A 118 6.90 -0.74 13.69
CA GLU A 118 7.66 -1.30 12.58
C GLU A 118 6.97 -0.97 11.26
N TYR A 119 7.68 -0.26 10.39
CA TYR A 119 7.17 0.22 9.12
C TYR A 119 7.86 -0.49 7.95
N PHE A 120 7.08 -1.15 7.09
CA PHE A 120 7.56 -1.89 5.92
C PHE A 120 7.20 -1.19 4.60
N PRO A 121 7.96 -0.17 4.17
CA PRO A 121 7.80 0.46 2.87
C PRO A 121 8.55 -0.27 1.76
N SER A 122 8.25 0.09 0.51
CA SER A 122 9.13 -0.21 -0.62
C SER A 122 9.38 1.03 -1.45
N LEU A 123 10.64 1.23 -1.88
CA LEU A 123 11.05 2.38 -2.70
C LEU A 123 10.36 2.43 -4.09
N ARG A 124 9.75 1.31 -4.52
CA ARG A 124 8.99 1.22 -5.77
C ARG A 124 7.46 1.26 -5.58
N SER A 125 6.96 1.39 -4.35
CA SER A 125 5.52 1.41 -4.11
C SER A 125 4.98 2.83 -4.18
N PRO A 126 4.01 3.14 -5.07
CA PRO A 126 3.38 4.46 -5.10
C PRO A 126 2.62 4.74 -3.79
N TYR A 127 2.03 3.72 -3.16
CA TYR A 127 1.39 3.87 -1.85
C TYR A 127 2.40 4.12 -0.73
N SER A 128 3.60 3.54 -0.80
CA SER A 128 4.67 3.93 0.13
C SER A 128 5.08 5.38 -0.12
N ALA A 129 5.21 5.83 -1.37
CA ALA A 129 5.57 7.21 -1.68
C ALA A 129 4.61 8.24 -1.06
N ILE A 130 3.30 8.02 -1.17
CA ILE A 130 2.31 8.96 -0.62
C ILE A 130 2.08 8.78 0.89
N SER A 131 2.46 7.65 1.48
CA SER A 131 2.29 7.41 2.92
C SER A 131 3.53 7.67 3.76
N TYR A 132 4.73 7.74 3.15
CA TYR A 132 6.01 7.66 3.85
C TYR A 132 6.15 8.78 4.88
N ASP A 133 6.22 10.03 4.43
CA ASP A 133 6.46 11.16 5.34
C ASP A 133 5.33 11.35 6.36
N ARG A 134 4.09 11.02 5.97
CA ARG A 134 2.95 11.01 6.89
C ARG A 134 3.10 9.97 8.01
N THR A 135 3.68 8.82 7.70
CA THR A 135 3.99 7.78 8.68
C THR A 135 5.08 8.25 9.63
N ILE A 136 6.15 8.86 9.10
CA ILE A 136 7.25 9.40 9.91
C ILE A 136 6.74 10.50 10.84
N ASP A 137 5.95 11.42 10.32
CA ASP A 137 5.30 12.50 11.09
C ASP A 137 4.39 11.94 12.17
N LEU A 138 3.55 10.94 11.85
CA LEU A 138 2.69 10.28 12.82
C LEU A 138 3.51 9.64 13.95
N ALA A 139 4.56 8.87 13.63
CA ALA A 139 5.41 8.25 14.63
C ALA A 139 6.04 9.29 15.56
N LYS A 140 6.55 10.39 14.97
CA LYS A 140 7.18 11.49 15.70
C LYS A 140 6.18 12.22 16.61
N ARG A 141 5.01 12.61 16.11
CA ARG A 141 3.99 13.32 16.91
C ARG A 141 3.38 12.44 17.99
N SER A 142 3.32 11.13 17.76
CA SER A 142 2.86 10.16 18.77
C SER A 142 3.93 9.81 19.80
N GLY A 143 5.20 10.14 19.57
CA GLY A 143 6.30 9.79 20.48
C GLY A 143 6.63 8.31 20.54
N VAL A 144 6.20 7.52 19.54
CA VAL A 144 6.48 6.08 19.46
C VAL A 144 7.83 5.82 18.81
N THR A 145 8.45 4.69 19.14
CA THR A 145 9.71 4.28 18.49
C THR A 145 9.43 3.81 17.07
N LEU A 146 9.97 4.50 16.07
CA LEU A 146 9.91 4.04 14.68
C LEU A 146 11.06 3.06 14.41
N LYS A 147 10.73 1.89 13.84
CA LYS A 147 11.70 0.97 13.25
C LYS A 147 11.42 0.84 11.76
N LEU A 148 12.26 1.48 10.95
CA LEU A 148 12.15 1.46 9.49
C LEU A 148 12.68 0.13 8.93
N ARG A 149 11.84 -0.59 8.19
CA ARG A 149 12.10 -1.95 7.70
C ARG A 149 11.74 -2.09 6.22
N PRO A 150 12.46 -1.42 5.31
CA PRO A 150 12.10 -1.47 3.90
C PRO A 150 12.21 -2.89 3.34
N VAL A 151 11.44 -3.16 2.29
CA VAL A 151 11.41 -4.46 1.61
C VAL A 151 11.50 -4.32 0.09
N MET A 152 11.99 -5.38 -0.54
CA MET A 152 12.06 -5.47 -2.01
C MET A 152 10.66 -5.46 -2.66
N PRO A 153 10.51 -4.87 -3.86
CA PRO A 153 9.23 -4.82 -4.55
C PRO A 153 8.64 -6.21 -4.81
N MET A 154 7.31 -6.35 -4.62
CA MET A 154 6.59 -7.62 -4.84
C MET A 154 6.82 -8.26 -6.21
N MET A 155 6.94 -7.46 -7.27
CA MET A 155 7.19 -7.96 -8.63
C MET A 155 8.56 -8.60 -8.78
N MET A 156 9.53 -8.19 -7.96
CA MET A 156 10.84 -8.84 -7.89
C MET A 156 10.82 -10.10 -7.02
N ARG A 157 9.70 -10.34 -6.31
CA ARG A 157 9.41 -11.56 -5.53
C ARG A 157 8.50 -12.55 -6.28
N GLY A 158 8.31 -12.37 -7.60
CA GLY A 158 7.51 -13.25 -8.45
C GLY A 158 6.00 -12.97 -8.47
N VAL A 159 5.52 -11.89 -7.83
CA VAL A 159 4.10 -11.49 -7.88
C VAL A 159 3.86 -10.50 -9.02
N PRO A 160 3.09 -10.85 -10.06
CA PRO A 160 2.87 -10.03 -11.22
C PRO A 160 1.94 -8.87 -10.87
N ALA A 161 2.08 -7.84 -11.67
CA ALA A 161 1.08 -6.81 -11.77
C ALA A 161 0.68 -6.70 -13.25
N PRO A 162 -0.48 -7.25 -13.66
CA PRO A 162 -1.00 -7.02 -15.00
C PRO A 162 -1.07 -5.53 -15.31
N ARG A 163 -0.94 -5.15 -16.57
CA ARG A 163 -0.85 -3.73 -16.97
C ARG A 163 -2.03 -2.89 -16.45
N ALA A 164 -3.25 -3.43 -16.51
CA ALA A 164 -4.45 -2.78 -15.95
C ALA A 164 -4.35 -2.54 -14.43
N LYS A 165 -3.71 -3.46 -13.69
CA LYS A 165 -3.45 -3.30 -12.25
C LYS A 165 -2.44 -2.20 -11.99
N GLN A 166 -1.33 -2.17 -12.74
CA GLN A 166 -0.31 -1.14 -12.58
C GLN A 166 -0.86 0.26 -12.87
N PHE A 167 -1.59 0.42 -13.98
CA PHE A 167 -2.21 1.70 -14.32
C PHE A 167 -3.20 2.16 -13.27
N TYR A 168 -4.09 1.28 -12.83
CA TYR A 168 -5.10 1.65 -11.84
C TYR A 168 -4.46 2.08 -10.51
N ILE A 169 -3.47 1.31 -10.02
CA ILE A 169 -2.75 1.65 -8.79
C ILE A 169 -2.10 3.02 -8.90
N MET A 170 -1.54 3.37 -10.06
CA MET A 170 -0.94 4.68 -10.28
C MET A 170 -1.98 5.81 -10.22
N THR A 171 -3.09 5.66 -10.93
CA THR A 171 -4.16 6.67 -10.96
C THR A 171 -4.83 6.82 -9.60
N ASP A 172 -4.99 5.73 -8.86
CA ASP A 172 -5.58 5.76 -7.52
C ASP A 172 -4.61 6.39 -6.51
N ALA A 173 -3.32 6.06 -6.57
CA ALA A 173 -2.31 6.73 -5.74
C ALA A 173 -2.23 8.24 -6.02
N LYS A 174 -2.36 8.66 -7.30
CA LYS A 174 -2.45 10.09 -7.65
C LYS A 174 -3.69 10.75 -7.05
N ARG A 175 -4.86 10.10 -7.13
CA ARG A 175 -6.11 10.59 -6.52
C ARG A 175 -5.95 10.79 -5.01
N GLU A 176 -5.34 9.81 -4.33
CA GLU A 176 -5.06 9.92 -2.90
C GLU A 176 -4.03 11.03 -2.59
N ALA A 177 -2.97 11.15 -3.39
CA ALA A 177 -1.98 12.20 -3.24
C ALA A 177 -2.62 13.59 -3.35
N ASP A 178 -3.46 13.82 -4.36
CA ASP A 178 -4.17 15.08 -4.57
C ASP A 178 -5.06 15.43 -3.39
N TYR A 179 -5.85 14.46 -2.93
CA TYR A 179 -6.72 14.63 -1.77
C TYR A 179 -5.94 15.02 -0.50
N LEU A 180 -4.75 14.45 -0.32
CA LEU A 180 -3.90 14.68 0.83
C LEU A 180 -2.92 15.85 0.66
N GLY A 181 -2.92 16.53 -0.50
CA GLY A 181 -1.99 17.62 -0.81
C GLY A 181 -0.53 17.19 -0.96
N ILE A 182 -0.28 15.94 -1.35
CA ILE A 182 1.06 15.34 -1.46
C ILE A 182 1.56 15.44 -2.91
N PRO A 183 2.77 15.95 -3.16
CA PRO A 183 3.36 15.94 -4.50
C PRO A 183 3.50 14.52 -5.05
N PHE A 184 2.94 14.27 -6.24
CA PHE A 184 3.00 12.99 -6.94
C PHE A 184 2.68 13.17 -8.42
N GLY A 185 3.45 12.55 -9.32
CA GLY A 185 3.08 12.45 -10.75
C GLY A 185 4.19 12.65 -11.77
N ASN A 186 5.31 13.29 -11.43
CA ASN A 186 6.50 13.29 -12.29
C ASN A 186 7.36 12.06 -11.95
N ILE A 187 7.05 10.93 -12.56
CA ILE A 187 7.50 9.62 -12.10
C ILE A 187 8.66 9.07 -12.94
N VAL A 188 9.67 8.56 -12.24
CA VAL A 188 10.71 7.65 -12.75
C VAL A 188 10.62 6.35 -11.94
N ASP A 189 10.00 5.31 -12.51
CA ASP A 189 9.80 4.02 -11.83
C ASP A 189 11.16 3.31 -11.58
N PRO A 190 11.60 3.10 -10.32
CA PRO A 190 12.89 2.49 -9.97
C PRO A 190 12.98 0.98 -10.24
N PHE A 191 12.19 0.39 -11.14
CA PHE A 191 12.06 -1.07 -11.21
C PHE A 191 13.33 -1.79 -11.72
N GLY A 192 13.68 -2.92 -11.07
CA GLY A 192 14.78 -3.79 -11.49
C GLY A 192 16.11 -3.38 -10.86
N GLU A 193 17.11 -3.10 -11.67
CA GLU A 193 18.44 -2.70 -11.17
C GLU A 193 18.45 -1.37 -10.39
N PRO A 194 17.71 -0.30 -10.79
CA PRO A 194 17.70 0.95 -10.05
C PRO A 194 17.32 0.82 -8.57
N VAL A 195 16.27 0.07 -8.23
CA VAL A 195 15.88 -0.15 -6.82
C VAL A 195 16.89 -1.01 -6.07
N LYS A 196 17.57 -1.97 -6.71
CA LYS A 196 18.66 -2.72 -6.07
C LYS A 196 19.82 -1.80 -5.71
N ARG A 197 20.22 -0.92 -6.64
CA ARG A 197 21.28 0.07 -6.40
C ARG A 197 20.91 1.04 -5.28
N ALA A 198 19.64 1.44 -5.20
CA ALA A 198 19.14 2.25 -4.09
C ALA A 198 19.30 1.51 -2.75
N PHE A 199 18.85 0.26 -2.67
CA PHE A 199 18.97 -0.51 -1.45
C PHE A 199 20.39 -0.92 -1.07
N ALA A 200 21.30 -1.04 -2.04
CA ALA A 200 22.72 -1.23 -1.76
C ALA A 200 23.34 -0.05 -0.98
N LEU A 201 22.74 1.14 -1.06
CA LEU A 201 23.15 2.32 -0.30
C LEU A 201 22.49 2.39 1.08
N PHE A 202 21.44 1.59 1.34
CA PHE A 202 20.64 1.69 2.57
C PHE A 202 21.45 1.41 3.86
N PRO A 203 22.30 0.36 3.94
CA PRO A 203 23.11 0.12 5.14
C PRO A 203 24.05 1.28 5.49
N TYR A 204 24.65 1.92 4.48
CA TYR A 204 25.43 3.15 4.69
C TYR A 204 24.60 4.25 5.35
N MET A 205 23.39 4.50 4.82
CA MET A 205 22.51 5.55 5.32
C MET A 205 22.03 5.25 6.74
N GLN A 206 21.81 3.97 7.08
CA GLN A 206 21.50 3.54 8.44
C GLN A 206 22.68 3.78 9.40
N GLU A 207 23.90 3.43 9.00
CA GLU A 207 25.10 3.61 9.83
C GLU A 207 25.31 5.07 10.23
N ILE A 208 25.01 6.01 9.33
CA ILE A 208 25.14 7.45 9.60
C ILE A 208 23.86 8.08 10.19
N GLY A 209 22.82 7.29 10.46
CA GLY A 209 21.55 7.75 11.04
C GLY A 209 20.74 8.67 10.11
N ARG A 210 20.77 8.42 8.80
CA ARG A 210 20.08 9.21 7.74
C ARG A 210 19.23 8.35 6.82
N ASP A 211 18.85 7.16 7.24
CA ASP A 211 18.05 6.20 6.48
C ASP A 211 16.61 6.67 6.25
N VAL A 212 16.03 7.37 7.23
CA VAL A 212 14.69 7.97 7.10
C VAL A 212 14.68 9.07 6.04
N GLU A 213 15.61 10.03 6.12
CA GLU A 213 15.75 11.09 5.13
C GLU A 213 16.08 10.53 3.74
N TYR A 214 16.92 9.49 3.68
CA TYR A 214 17.26 8.81 2.44
C TYR A 214 16.04 8.23 1.72
N CYS A 215 15.22 7.45 2.42
CA CYS A 215 14.02 6.86 1.84
C CYS A 215 12.99 7.93 1.45
N SER A 216 12.80 8.97 2.28
CA SER A 216 11.92 10.10 1.95
C SER A 216 12.37 10.80 0.66
N ASN A 217 13.65 11.21 0.59
CA ASN A 217 14.21 11.88 -0.57
C ASN A 217 14.21 11.00 -1.81
N PHE A 218 14.48 9.70 -1.68
CA PHE A 218 14.40 8.77 -2.80
C PHE A 218 12.97 8.65 -3.35
N LEU A 219 11.98 8.50 -2.47
CA LEU A 219 10.58 8.39 -2.87
C LEU A 219 10.10 9.67 -3.53
N ARG A 220 10.42 10.85 -2.98
CA ARG A 220 10.11 12.14 -3.60
C ARG A 220 10.77 12.28 -4.98
N ALA A 221 12.07 11.98 -5.07
CA ALA A 221 12.84 12.02 -6.32
C ALA A 221 12.19 11.16 -7.41
N ALA A 222 11.78 9.93 -7.07
CA ALA A 222 11.24 8.96 -8.02
C ALA A 222 9.76 9.18 -8.36
N TRP A 223 8.94 9.67 -7.43
CA TRP A 223 7.48 9.68 -7.58
C TRP A 223 6.87 11.08 -7.75
N ALA A 224 7.62 12.13 -7.45
CA ALA A 224 7.14 13.51 -7.49
C ALA A 224 8.00 14.45 -8.35
N GLU A 225 9.32 14.25 -8.41
CA GLU A 225 10.25 15.23 -9.00
C GLU A 225 10.82 14.82 -10.35
N GLY A 226 10.68 13.54 -10.73
CA GLY A 226 11.21 13.00 -11.98
C GLY A 226 12.74 13.00 -12.04
N ILE A 227 13.41 12.94 -10.89
CA ILE A 227 14.87 12.82 -10.83
C ILE A 227 15.24 11.44 -11.38
N ASN A 228 16.22 11.40 -12.29
CA ASN A 228 16.68 10.16 -12.89
C ASN A 228 17.58 9.34 -11.93
N ILE A 229 16.95 8.75 -10.93
CA ILE A 229 17.47 7.79 -9.94
C ILE A 229 17.97 6.46 -10.54
N THR A 230 17.86 6.25 -11.86
CA THR A 230 18.50 5.10 -12.53
C THR A 230 20.00 5.34 -12.79
N THR A 231 20.47 6.56 -12.59
CA THR A 231 21.85 7.00 -12.85
C THR A 231 22.61 7.32 -11.57
N ASP A 232 23.95 7.29 -11.64
CA ASP A 232 24.83 7.73 -10.55
C ASP A 232 24.54 9.18 -10.15
N ALA A 233 24.25 10.05 -11.12
CA ALA A 233 23.97 11.45 -10.86
C ALA A 233 22.71 11.63 -10.00
N GLY A 234 21.63 10.91 -10.31
CA GLY A 234 20.39 10.95 -9.53
C GLY A 234 20.53 10.30 -8.16
N LEU A 235 21.19 9.15 -8.05
CA LEU A 235 21.44 8.53 -6.74
C LEU A 235 22.36 9.39 -5.88
N LYS A 236 23.38 10.01 -6.48
CA LYS A 236 24.28 10.95 -5.80
C LYS A 236 23.52 12.16 -5.25
N SER A 237 22.59 12.74 -6.01
CA SER A 237 21.81 13.88 -5.51
C SER A 237 20.98 13.48 -4.29
N VAL A 238 20.29 12.33 -4.35
CA VAL A 238 19.50 11.79 -3.23
C VAL A 238 20.38 11.54 -2.00
N VAL A 239 21.52 10.86 -2.15
CA VAL A 239 22.45 10.58 -1.04
C VAL A 239 22.95 11.88 -0.40
N THR A 240 23.37 12.83 -1.23
CA THR A 240 23.94 14.11 -0.76
C THR A 240 22.90 14.96 -0.04
N GLU A 241 21.69 15.07 -0.59
CA GLU A 241 20.57 15.80 0.02
C GLU A 241 20.12 15.17 1.35
N SER A 242 20.23 13.84 1.43
CA SER A 242 19.98 13.08 2.67
C SER A 242 21.10 13.21 3.70
N GLY A 243 22.16 13.96 3.41
CA GLY A 243 23.30 14.19 4.31
C GLY A 243 24.39 13.13 4.27
N GLY A 244 24.34 12.21 3.31
CA GLY A 244 25.39 11.20 3.08
C GLY A 244 26.50 11.69 2.15
N ASN A 245 27.67 11.05 2.23
CA ASN A 245 28.77 11.27 1.31
C ASN A 245 28.76 10.20 0.20
N TRP A 246 28.51 10.61 -1.04
CA TRP A 246 28.46 9.70 -2.19
C TRP A 246 29.73 8.85 -2.37
N LYS A 247 30.92 9.43 -2.16
CA LYS A 247 32.18 8.70 -2.35
C LYS A 247 32.36 7.62 -1.29
N GLU A 248 31.93 7.87 -0.05
CA GLU A 248 31.97 6.86 1.01
C GLU A 248 30.90 5.79 0.81
N ALA A 249 29.69 6.19 0.41
CA ALA A 249 28.60 5.26 0.09
C ALA A 249 28.99 4.25 -1.00
N MET A 250 29.67 4.72 -2.06
CA MET A 250 30.07 3.87 -3.19
C MET A 250 31.23 2.90 -2.89
N LYS A 251 31.96 3.08 -1.78
CA LYS A 251 33.02 2.14 -1.37
C LYS A 251 32.47 0.92 -0.62
N ARG A 252 31.19 0.96 -0.24
CA ARG A 252 30.59 -0.06 0.61
C ARG A 252 30.31 -1.34 -0.15
N ASN A 253 30.42 -2.45 0.56
CA ASN A 253 30.07 -3.79 0.09
C ASN A 253 29.27 -4.52 1.16
N ASP A 254 28.26 -3.84 1.70
CA ASP A 254 27.40 -4.37 2.76
C ASP A 254 26.43 -5.42 2.20
N ASP A 255 26.03 -6.38 3.04
CA ASP A 255 25.02 -7.39 2.70
C ASP A 255 23.59 -6.83 2.86
N TRP A 256 23.24 -5.92 1.96
CA TRP A 256 21.90 -5.32 1.92
C TRP A 256 20.80 -6.34 1.55
N GLN A 257 21.15 -7.43 0.86
CA GLN A 257 20.18 -8.44 0.42
C GLN A 257 19.62 -9.20 1.61
N SER A 258 20.51 -9.76 2.45
CA SER A 258 20.08 -10.46 3.66
C SER A 258 19.29 -9.54 4.60
N LEU A 259 19.66 -8.26 4.69
CA LEU A 259 18.91 -7.26 5.46
C LEU A 259 17.45 -7.15 4.98
N LEU A 260 17.22 -7.01 3.68
CA LEU A 260 15.87 -6.89 3.12
C LEU A 260 15.11 -8.23 3.19
N ASP A 261 15.79 -9.35 2.98
CA ASP A 261 15.19 -10.68 3.06
C ASP A 261 14.71 -10.99 4.49
N ASN A 262 15.47 -10.56 5.50
CA ASN A 262 15.04 -10.62 6.90
C ASN A 262 13.82 -9.72 7.16
N ASN A 263 13.77 -8.51 6.58
CA ASN A 263 12.58 -7.66 6.70
C ASN A 263 11.35 -8.28 6.03
N VAL A 264 11.52 -8.90 4.85
CA VAL A 264 10.42 -9.63 4.17
C VAL A 264 9.96 -10.81 5.01
N THR A 265 10.88 -11.57 5.59
CA THR A 265 10.57 -12.72 6.45
C THR A 265 9.78 -12.29 7.68
N ASP A 266 10.23 -11.25 8.38
CA ASP A 266 9.52 -10.70 9.54
C ASP A 266 8.14 -10.18 9.18
N MET A 267 7.99 -9.49 8.03
CA MET A 267 6.69 -9.03 7.54
C MET A 267 5.73 -10.21 7.28
N LEU A 268 6.21 -11.26 6.60
CA LEU A 268 5.40 -12.44 6.28
C LEU A 268 5.01 -13.25 7.51
N ASN A 269 5.90 -13.36 8.50
CA ASN A 269 5.62 -14.06 9.76
C ASN A 269 4.47 -13.41 10.55
N GLU A 270 4.20 -12.14 10.32
CA GLU A 270 3.09 -11.37 10.90
C GLU A 270 1.81 -11.42 10.05
N GLY A 271 1.79 -12.25 9.00
CA GLY A 271 0.68 -12.33 8.05
C GLY A 271 0.57 -11.14 7.11
N LEU A 272 1.54 -10.22 7.11
CA LEU A 272 1.60 -9.06 6.23
C LEU A 272 2.29 -9.46 4.91
N TRP A 273 1.71 -9.07 3.77
CA TRP A 273 2.20 -9.53 2.46
C TRP A 273 2.50 -8.40 1.47
N GLY A 274 1.85 -7.25 1.63
CA GLY A 274 1.96 -6.06 0.78
C GLY A 274 2.72 -4.92 1.44
N VAL A 275 2.81 -3.78 0.74
CA VAL A 275 3.44 -2.55 1.24
C VAL A 275 2.62 -1.32 0.83
N PRO A 276 2.59 -0.24 1.63
CA PRO A 276 3.13 -0.16 2.98
C PRO A 276 2.40 -1.10 3.95
N SER A 277 3.13 -1.66 4.92
CA SER A 277 2.56 -2.44 6.03
C SER A 277 3.15 -1.99 7.35
N PHE A 278 2.44 -2.25 8.45
CA PHE A 278 2.78 -1.79 9.78
C PHE A 278 2.62 -2.92 10.80
N ARG A 279 3.57 -3.04 11.74
CA ARG A 279 3.44 -3.85 12.95
C ARG A 279 3.58 -2.93 14.16
N VAL A 280 2.65 -3.03 15.09
CA VAL A 280 2.71 -2.31 16.38
C VAL A 280 3.02 -3.33 17.46
N SER A 281 4.00 -3.04 18.30
CA SER A 281 4.40 -3.88 19.43
C SER A 281 4.65 -3.04 20.69
N GLY A 282 4.72 -3.70 21.85
CA GLY A 282 4.94 -3.02 23.14
C GLY A 282 3.67 -2.60 23.87
N VAL A 283 2.51 -3.05 23.39
CA VAL A 283 1.25 -3.06 24.15
C VAL A 283 1.17 -4.38 24.93
N SER A 284 0.88 -4.34 26.23
CA SER A 284 0.47 -5.54 26.97
C SER A 284 -0.77 -6.13 26.30
N GLU A 285 -0.88 -7.45 26.21
CA GLU A 285 -1.97 -8.18 25.52
C GLU A 285 -3.40 -7.84 26.01
N GLU A 286 -3.56 -7.04 27.07
CA GLU A 286 -4.84 -6.69 27.70
C GLU A 286 -5.60 -5.52 27.07
N ALA A 287 -5.27 -5.06 25.85
CA ALA A 287 -5.89 -3.86 25.27
C ALA A 287 -6.67 -4.08 23.96
N PHE A 288 -7.26 -5.26 23.74
CA PHE A 288 -8.28 -5.48 22.71
C PHE A 288 -9.47 -6.27 23.27
#